data_AF-A0A644ZAH0-F1
#
_entry.id   AF-A0A644ZAH0-F1
#
_cell.length_a   1.000
_cell.length_b   1.000
_cell.length_c   1.000
_cell.angle_alpha   90.00
_cell.angle_beta   90.00
_cell.angle_gamma   90.00
#
_symmetry.space_group_name_H-M   'P 1'
#
loop_
_entity.id
_entity.type
_entity.pdbx_description
1 polymer ?
#
loop_
_entity_poly.entity_id
_entity_poly.type
_entity_poly.pdbx_seq_one_letter_code
_entity_poly.pdbx_strand_id
1 'polypeptide(L)'
;MDYNKAEDAVLKKAMEFFKDNAVKFFGIDTKIISAAETEIKNIEIRTNYTDYLFYTEDGSYLHFEFQTTNKKDDIKRFLYYDASLYYKEKRKVRTIVIYSADIENVETYIDAGTIKYNIEAFYMRKLDGDEKLKYLRNKISKGEKLTGEDILTLTFIPLMGSKENRSKRTLDSIELADKISESNEKLQCLTLLYAA
;
A
#
# COMPACT_ATOMS: atom_id res chain seq x y z
N MET A 1 26.11 24.03 26.00
CA MET A 1 26.68 23.07 25.04
C MET A 1 25.92 21.78 25.24
N ASP A 2 25.26 21.28 24.21
CA ASP A 2 24.37 20.12 24.32
C ASP A 2 25.25 18.87 24.44
N TYR A 3 25.51 18.40 25.66
CA TYR A 3 26.50 17.34 25.96
C TYR A 3 26.27 16.08 25.12
N ASN A 4 25.00 15.75 24.84
CA ASN A 4 24.61 14.61 24.01
C ASN A 4 25.11 14.72 22.55
N LYS A 5 25.18 15.93 21.99
CA LYS A 5 25.69 16.14 20.61
C LYS A 5 27.20 15.96 20.52
N ALA A 6 27.92 16.32 21.58
CA ALA A 6 29.37 16.15 21.64
C ALA A 6 29.74 14.68 21.80
N GLU A 7 29.02 13.95 22.65
CA GLU A 7 29.18 12.50 22.84
C GLU A 7 28.92 11.73 21.54
N ASP A 8 27.79 11.99 20.87
CA ASP A 8 27.46 11.39 19.57
C ASP A 8 28.53 11.63 18.51
N ALA A 9 29.06 12.86 18.43
CA ALA A 9 30.11 13.21 17.47
C ALA A 9 31.42 12.45 17.74
N VAL A 10 31.79 12.30 19.03
CA VAL A 10 32.97 11.53 19.45
C VAL A 10 32.80 10.05 19.11
N LEU A 11 31.64 9.46 19.41
CA LEU A 11 31.35 8.06 19.10
C LEU A 11 31.35 7.79 17.59
N LYS A 12 30.77 8.69 16.78
CA LYS A 12 30.83 8.59 15.31
C LYS A 12 32.27 8.61 14.80
N LYS A 13 33.11 9.51 15.31
CA LYS A 13 34.54 9.57 14.94
C LYS A 13 35.33 8.35 15.40
N ALA A 14 35.08 7.84 16.59
CA ALA A 14 35.71 6.60 17.07
C ALA A 14 35.41 5.43 16.11
N MET A 15 34.20 5.35 15.56
CA MET A 15 33.86 4.28 14.62
C MET A 15 34.52 4.39 13.26
N GLU A 16 34.85 5.60 12.79
CA GLU A 16 35.69 5.77 11.60
C GLU A 16 37.11 5.23 11.83
N PHE A 17 37.70 5.50 12.99
CA PHE A 17 39.07 5.05 13.32
C PHE A 17 39.18 3.55 13.57
N PHE A 18 38.18 2.97 14.25
CA PHE A 18 38.24 1.57 14.71
C PHE A 18 37.38 0.61 13.89
N LYS A 19 36.96 0.98 12.68
CA LYS A 19 36.03 0.18 11.85
C LYS A 19 36.43 -1.31 11.72
N ASP A 20 37.70 -1.61 11.45
CA ASP A 20 38.16 -2.98 11.26
C ASP A 20 38.27 -3.75 12.58
N ASN A 21 38.57 -3.04 13.68
CA ASN A 21 38.55 -3.61 15.03
C ASN A 21 37.12 -3.85 15.52
N ALA A 22 36.17 -2.99 15.15
CA ALA A 22 34.77 -3.08 15.53
C ALA A 22 34.12 -4.36 14.98
N VAL A 23 34.35 -4.66 13.69
CA VAL A 23 33.89 -5.90 13.05
C VAL A 23 34.38 -7.13 13.83
N LYS A 24 35.67 -7.18 14.17
CA LYS A 24 36.26 -8.29 14.96
C LYS A 24 35.70 -8.35 16.38
N PHE A 25 35.57 -7.20 17.02
CA PHE A 25 35.07 -7.08 18.39
C PHE A 25 33.63 -7.57 18.52
N PHE A 26 32.76 -7.21 17.56
CA PHE A 26 31.36 -7.63 17.53
C PHE A 26 31.16 -9.00 16.86
N GLY A 27 32.22 -9.68 16.45
CA GLY A 27 32.13 -11.00 15.79
C GLY A 27 31.37 -10.97 14.46
N ILE A 28 31.40 -9.85 13.75
CA ILE A 28 30.71 -9.65 12.47
C ILE A 28 31.58 -10.22 11.35
N ASP A 29 31.07 -11.14 10.56
CA ASP A 29 31.78 -11.67 9.38
C ASP A 29 31.53 -10.78 8.15
N THR A 30 32.08 -9.55 8.16
CA THR A 30 31.91 -8.58 7.07
C THR A 30 33.08 -7.60 6.99
N LYS A 31 33.56 -7.30 5.77
CA LYS A 31 34.62 -6.31 5.55
C LYS A 31 34.05 -4.92 5.26
N ILE A 32 34.44 -3.91 6.05
CA ILE A 32 34.05 -2.51 5.81
C ILE A 32 34.95 -1.88 4.74
N ILE A 33 34.36 -1.38 3.66
CA ILE A 33 35.09 -0.74 2.54
C ILE A 33 35.23 0.78 2.72
N SER A 34 34.20 1.46 3.17
CA SER A 34 34.16 2.91 3.42
C SER A 34 32.99 3.27 4.33
N ALA A 35 33.03 4.46 4.93
CA ALA A 35 31.87 5.03 5.61
C ALA A 35 30.85 5.52 4.57
N ALA A 36 29.55 5.38 4.85
CA ALA A 36 28.46 5.93 4.06
C ALA A 36 27.95 7.24 4.71
N GLU A 37 27.34 8.13 3.92
CA GLU A 37 26.73 9.35 4.44
C GLU A 37 25.60 8.99 5.43
N THR A 38 25.70 9.48 6.66
CA THR A 38 24.72 9.17 7.73
C THR A 38 23.57 10.18 7.81
N GLU A 39 23.72 11.33 7.15
CA GLU A 39 22.71 12.38 7.13
C GLU A 39 21.78 12.19 5.94
N ILE A 40 20.58 11.68 6.19
CA ILE A 40 19.50 11.69 5.20
C ILE A 40 18.98 13.14 5.15
N LYS A 41 19.61 14.00 4.34
CA LYS A 41 19.37 15.44 4.31
C LYS A 41 17.97 15.85 3.87
N ASN A 42 17.24 14.96 3.20
CA ASN A 42 15.87 15.19 2.75
C ASN A 42 15.06 13.90 2.93
N ILE A 43 14.38 13.74 4.08
CA ILE A 43 13.15 12.95 4.07
C ILE A 43 12.08 13.87 3.47
N GLU A 44 12.12 14.05 2.15
CA GLU A 44 10.97 14.58 1.43
C GLU A 44 9.88 13.52 1.55
N ILE A 45 8.98 13.68 2.51
CA ILE A 45 7.66 13.05 2.43
C ILE A 45 6.95 13.79 1.31
N ARG A 46 7.16 13.36 0.06
CA ARG A 46 6.29 13.76 -1.03
C ARG A 46 4.91 13.27 -0.62
N THR A 47 4.04 14.18 -0.20
CA THR A 47 2.63 13.98 0.16
C THR A 47 1.76 13.48 -0.99
N ASN A 48 2.40 12.92 -2.01
CA ASN A 48 1.80 12.49 -3.24
C ASN A 48 1.51 11.00 -3.09
N TYR A 49 0.26 10.71 -2.70
CA TYR A 49 -0.44 9.45 -2.94
C TYR A 49 -0.04 8.26 -2.04
N THR A 50 -0.32 8.33 -0.73
CA THR A 50 -0.88 7.11 -0.12
C THR A 50 -2.36 7.11 -0.40
N ASP A 51 -2.86 6.02 -0.96
CA ASP A 51 -4.24 6.01 -1.42
C ASP A 51 -5.19 6.19 -0.23
N TYR A 52 -5.03 5.43 0.85
CA TYR A 52 -5.80 5.66 2.09
C TYR A 52 -5.06 5.24 3.36
N LEU A 53 -5.09 6.09 4.39
CA LEU A 53 -4.56 5.81 5.73
C LEU A 53 -5.65 6.04 6.78
N PHE A 54 -5.94 5.02 7.59
CA PHE A 54 -7.00 5.05 8.61
C PHE A 54 -6.46 4.77 10.01
N TYR A 55 -7.10 5.38 11.01
CA TYR A 55 -6.95 5.00 12.40
C TYR A 55 -7.82 3.77 12.70
N THR A 56 -7.25 2.83 13.43
CA THR A 56 -7.98 1.67 13.96
C THR A 56 -8.29 1.88 15.45
N GLU A 57 -9.26 1.11 15.97
CA GLU A 57 -9.70 1.21 17.37
C GLU A 57 -8.57 0.90 18.37
N ASP A 58 -7.60 0.07 18.00
CA ASP A 58 -6.42 -0.25 18.82
C ASP A 58 -5.32 0.82 18.76
N GLY A 59 -5.56 1.93 18.06
CA GLY A 59 -4.64 3.06 17.93
C GLY A 59 -3.50 2.84 16.94
N SER A 60 -3.53 1.77 16.15
CA SER A 60 -2.62 1.54 15.03
C SER A 60 -3.11 2.22 13.74
N TYR A 61 -2.32 2.09 12.67
CA TYR A 61 -2.66 2.55 11.34
C TYR A 61 -2.97 1.39 10.40
N LEU A 62 -4.02 1.57 9.59
CA LEU A 62 -4.33 0.71 8.46
C LEU A 62 -4.09 1.50 7.17
N HIS A 63 -3.10 1.06 6.41
CA HIS A 63 -2.65 1.69 5.17
C HIS A 63 -3.10 0.85 3.96
N PHE A 64 -3.77 1.46 3.00
CA PHE A 64 -4.16 0.86 1.72
C PHE A 64 -3.44 1.52 0.55
N GLU A 65 -2.98 0.69 -0.37
CA GLU A 65 -2.40 1.06 -1.66
C GLU A 65 -3.08 0.28 -2.78
N PHE A 66 -3.40 0.93 -3.88
CA PHE A 66 -3.98 0.33 -5.07
C PHE A 66 -2.95 0.31 -6.19
N GLN A 67 -2.72 -0.87 -6.76
CA GLN A 67 -1.74 -1.06 -7.81
C GLN A 67 -2.41 -1.64 -9.06
N THR A 68 -2.37 -0.86 -10.14
CA THR A 68 -2.80 -1.25 -11.49
C THR A 68 -1.63 -1.63 -12.40
N THR A 69 -0.40 -1.38 -11.95
CA THR A 69 0.85 -1.85 -12.58
C THR A 69 1.75 -2.49 -11.53
N ASN A 70 2.57 -3.48 -11.92
CA ASN A 70 3.53 -4.11 -11.01
C ASN A 70 4.94 -3.57 -11.27
N LYS A 71 5.35 -2.50 -10.56
CA LYS A 71 6.73 -2.02 -10.62
C LYS A 71 7.53 -2.60 -9.45
N LYS A 72 8.71 -3.14 -9.76
CA LYS A 72 9.58 -3.78 -8.76
C LYS A 72 9.95 -2.87 -7.59
N ASP A 73 9.96 -1.55 -7.79
CA ASP A 73 10.34 -0.59 -6.75
C ASP A 73 9.16 -0.12 -5.88
N ASP A 74 7.92 -0.54 -6.17
CA ASP A 74 6.74 -0.11 -5.39
C ASP A 74 6.86 -0.54 -3.92
N ILE A 75 7.31 -1.77 -3.65
CA ILE A 75 7.47 -2.25 -2.26
C ILE A 75 8.52 -1.45 -1.47
N LYS A 76 9.56 -0.92 -2.14
CA LYS A 76 10.55 -0.04 -1.49
C LYS A 76 9.96 1.31 -1.14
N ARG A 77 9.04 1.83 -1.97
CA ARG A 77 8.27 3.05 -1.70
C ARG A 77 7.36 2.85 -0.48
N PHE A 78 6.67 1.71 -0.38
CA PHE A 78 5.83 1.40 0.79
C PHE A 78 6.66 1.30 2.07
N LEU A 79 7.81 0.62 2.02
CA LEU A 79 8.76 0.58 3.15
C LEU A 79 9.18 1.98 3.60
N TYR A 80 9.61 2.83 2.66
CA TYR A 80 10.03 4.19 2.98
C TYR A 80 8.91 5.00 3.65
N TYR A 81 7.67 4.86 3.16
CA TYR A 81 6.52 5.54 3.73
C TYR A 81 6.17 5.02 5.12
N ASP A 82 6.00 3.71 5.28
CA ASP A 82 5.60 3.10 6.56
C ASP A 82 6.64 3.34 7.65
N ALA A 83 7.93 3.28 7.30
CA ALA A 83 9.01 3.60 8.22
C ALA A 83 8.99 5.08 8.65
N SER A 84 8.72 6.00 7.71
CA SER A 84 8.58 7.42 7.99
C SER A 84 7.37 7.72 8.89
N LEU A 85 6.25 7.04 8.63
CA LEU A 85 5.03 7.16 9.42
C LEU A 85 5.22 6.63 10.85
N TYR A 86 5.86 5.47 11.00
CA TYR A 86 6.21 4.91 12.30
C TYR A 86 7.16 5.83 13.08
N TYR A 87 8.18 6.39 12.42
CA TYR A 87 9.11 7.32 13.05
C TYR A 87 8.40 8.56 13.60
N LYS A 88 7.51 9.15 12.80
CA LYS A 88 6.80 10.39 13.15
C LYS A 88 5.75 10.16 14.24
N GLU A 89 4.91 9.15 14.08
CA GLU A 89 3.69 8.98 14.88
C GLU A 89 3.83 7.91 15.97
N LYS A 90 4.87 7.07 15.91
CA LYS A 90 5.16 5.97 16.85
C LYS A 90 4.01 4.97 16.97
N ARG A 91 3.28 4.77 15.87
CA ARG A 91 2.14 3.84 15.76
C ARG A 91 2.48 2.70 14.82
N LYS A 92 2.06 1.49 15.17
CA LYS A 92 2.15 0.32 14.28
C LYS A 92 1.39 0.60 12.99
N VAL A 93 1.90 0.10 11.87
CA VAL A 93 1.28 0.24 10.55
C VAL A 93 1.03 -1.15 10.00
N ARG A 94 -0.20 -1.42 9.56
CA ARG A 94 -0.58 -2.60 8.78
C ARG A 94 -0.89 -2.14 7.36
N THR A 95 -0.17 -2.68 6.39
CA THR A 95 -0.26 -2.23 4.99
C THR A 95 -0.86 -3.32 4.12
N ILE A 96 -1.98 -3.00 3.46
CA ILE A 96 -2.70 -3.86 2.52
C ILE A 96 -2.58 -3.25 1.12
N VAL A 97 -1.96 -3.99 0.21
CA VAL A 97 -1.80 -3.56 -1.18
C VAL A 97 -2.76 -4.35 -2.06
N ILE A 98 -3.67 -3.64 -2.71
CA ILE A 98 -4.73 -4.17 -3.55
C ILE A 98 -4.27 -4.13 -5.01
N TYR A 99 -4.13 -5.31 -5.61
CA TYR A 99 -3.66 -5.49 -6.99
C TYR A 99 -4.82 -5.80 -7.93
N SER A 100 -4.87 -5.12 -9.08
CA SER A 100 -5.85 -5.42 -10.14
C SER A 100 -5.70 -6.83 -10.71
N ALA A 101 -6.72 -7.32 -11.42
CA ALA A 101 -6.77 -8.68 -11.94
C ALA A 101 -5.62 -9.09 -12.88
N ASP A 102 -4.93 -8.11 -13.45
CA ASP A 102 -3.80 -8.31 -14.38
C ASP A 102 -2.47 -8.55 -13.64
N ILE A 103 -2.45 -8.38 -12.32
CA ILE A 103 -1.23 -8.50 -11.50
C ILE A 103 -1.35 -9.70 -10.56
N GLU A 104 -0.33 -10.54 -10.59
CA GLU A 104 -0.20 -11.72 -9.76
C GLU A 104 1.24 -11.87 -9.27
N ASN A 105 1.40 -12.60 -8.16
CA ASN A 105 2.72 -13.05 -7.66
C ASN A 105 3.74 -11.92 -7.51
N VAL A 106 3.33 -10.84 -6.85
CA VAL A 106 4.21 -9.71 -6.53
C VAL A 106 5.17 -10.05 -5.39
N GLU A 107 6.29 -9.34 -5.33
CA GLU A 107 7.17 -9.37 -4.16
C GLU A 107 6.46 -8.64 -3.01
N THR A 108 6.24 -9.35 -1.89
CA THR A 108 5.56 -8.81 -0.71
C THR A 108 6.51 -8.61 0.47
N TYR A 109 7.76 -9.05 0.34
CA TYR A 109 8.75 -9.05 1.41
C TYR A 109 10.07 -8.45 0.93
N ILE A 110 10.66 -7.58 1.74
CA ILE A 110 12.03 -7.08 1.58
C ILE A 110 12.88 -7.57 2.74
N ASP A 111 14.02 -8.18 2.42
CA ASP A 111 15.13 -8.38 3.34
C ASP A 111 16.26 -7.41 3.01
N ALA A 112 16.39 -6.35 3.81
CA ALA A 112 17.47 -5.38 3.75
C ALA A 112 18.43 -5.55 4.93
N GLY A 113 18.67 -6.80 5.37
CA GLY A 113 19.50 -7.15 6.51
C GLY A 113 18.72 -7.05 7.82
N THR A 114 19.05 -6.08 8.67
CA THR A 114 18.31 -5.87 9.93
C THR A 114 16.89 -5.34 9.69
N ILE A 115 16.66 -4.69 8.55
CA ILE A 115 15.34 -4.22 8.14
C ILE A 115 14.65 -5.35 7.39
N LYS A 116 13.57 -5.86 7.99
CA LYS A 116 12.66 -6.83 7.38
C LYS A 116 11.29 -6.18 7.23
N TYR A 117 10.78 -6.13 6.02
CA TYR A 117 9.53 -5.46 5.71
C TYR A 117 8.60 -6.38 4.95
N ASN A 118 7.32 -6.37 5.30
CA ASN A 118 6.31 -7.22 4.69
C ASN A 118 5.00 -6.45 4.52
N ILE A 119 4.31 -6.70 3.42
CA ILE A 119 2.98 -6.18 3.12
C ILE A 119 1.97 -7.31 2.92
N GLU A 120 0.69 -6.99 3.08
CA GLU A 120 -0.40 -7.92 2.77
C GLU A 120 -0.91 -7.65 1.35
N ALA A 121 -0.64 -8.57 0.41
CA ALA A 121 -1.16 -8.46 -0.95
C ALA A 121 -2.59 -9.02 -1.06
N PHE A 122 -3.51 -8.19 -1.53
CA PHE A 122 -4.87 -8.58 -1.90
C PHE A 122 -5.02 -8.57 -3.42
N TYR A 123 -5.27 -9.74 -4.02
CA TYR A 123 -5.41 -9.86 -5.47
C TYR A 123 -6.87 -9.85 -5.88
N MET A 124 -7.30 -8.79 -6.57
CA MET A 124 -8.67 -8.65 -7.07
C MET A 124 -9.04 -9.74 -8.08
N ARG A 125 -8.04 -10.34 -8.73
CA ARG A 125 -8.24 -11.50 -9.62
C ARG A 125 -8.96 -12.68 -8.95
N LYS A 126 -8.79 -12.84 -7.63
CA LYS A 126 -9.40 -13.95 -6.87
C LYS A 126 -10.92 -13.78 -6.68
N LEU A 127 -11.44 -12.58 -6.91
CA LEU A 127 -12.86 -12.30 -6.87
C LEU A 127 -13.46 -12.52 -8.26
N ASP A 128 -14.57 -13.26 -8.33
CA ASP A 128 -15.31 -13.50 -9.57
C ASP A 128 -16.19 -12.27 -9.89
N GLY A 129 -15.68 -11.40 -10.74
CA GLY A 129 -16.38 -10.21 -11.19
C GLY A 129 -17.63 -10.51 -12.01
N ASP A 130 -17.66 -11.63 -12.75
CA ASP A 130 -18.81 -12.03 -13.57
C ASP A 130 -19.99 -12.45 -12.68
N GLU A 131 -19.71 -13.25 -11.64
CA GLU A 131 -20.70 -13.66 -10.65
C GLU A 131 -21.24 -12.46 -9.87
N LYS A 132 -20.35 -11.57 -9.39
CA LYS A 132 -20.73 -10.37 -8.64
C LYS A 132 -21.57 -9.41 -9.49
N LEU A 133 -21.20 -9.20 -10.75
CA LEU A 133 -21.98 -8.38 -11.69
C LEU A 133 -23.38 -8.96 -11.89
N LYS A 134 -23.49 -10.28 -12.07
CA LYS A 134 -24.79 -10.97 -12.21
C LYS A 134 -25.64 -10.83 -10.96
N TYR A 135 -25.05 -11.02 -9.77
CA TYR A 135 -25.73 -10.84 -8.49
C TYR A 135 -26.30 -9.42 -8.35
N LEU A 136 -25.48 -8.39 -8.61
CA LEU A 136 -25.91 -6.99 -8.52
C LEU A 136 -26.98 -6.65 -9.56
N ARG A 137 -26.84 -7.17 -10.79
CA ARG A 137 -27.84 -7.00 -11.85
C ARG A 137 -29.21 -7.52 -11.43
N ASN A 138 -29.24 -8.72 -10.83
CA ASN A 138 -30.48 -9.30 -10.32
C ASN A 138 -31.07 -8.48 -9.17
N LYS A 139 -30.24 -8.06 -8.22
CA LYS A 139 -30.66 -7.25 -7.06
C LYS A 139 -31.29 -5.92 -7.48
N ILE A 140 -30.63 -5.19 -8.38
CA ILE A 140 -31.10 -3.92 -8.92
C ILE A 140 -32.39 -4.11 -9.73
N SER A 141 -32.47 -5.16 -10.56
CA SER A 141 -33.67 -5.43 -11.37
C SER A 141 -34.92 -5.71 -10.53
N LYS A 142 -34.75 -6.20 -9.30
CA LYS A 142 -35.85 -6.45 -8.35
C LYS A 142 -36.20 -5.22 -7.50
N GLY A 143 -35.49 -4.10 -7.68
CA GLY A 143 -35.66 -2.90 -6.85
C GLY A 143 -35.23 -3.10 -5.40
N GLU A 144 -34.37 -4.08 -5.11
CA GLU A 144 -33.85 -4.31 -3.77
C GLU A 144 -32.86 -3.20 -3.38
N LYS A 145 -32.87 -2.80 -2.11
CA LYS A 145 -31.94 -1.78 -1.59
C LYS A 145 -30.50 -2.31 -1.60
N LEU A 146 -29.59 -1.55 -2.17
CA LEU A 146 -28.16 -1.85 -2.15
C LEU A 146 -27.54 -1.50 -0.80
N THR A 147 -26.62 -2.34 -0.34
CA THR A 147 -25.77 -2.10 0.82
C THR A 147 -24.50 -1.35 0.41
N GLY A 148 -23.76 -0.80 1.37
CA GLY A 148 -22.45 -0.21 1.08
C GLY A 148 -21.47 -1.22 0.46
N GLU A 149 -21.55 -2.49 0.84
CA GLU A 149 -20.76 -3.57 0.24
C GLU A 149 -21.15 -3.83 -1.22
N ASP A 150 -22.44 -3.74 -1.56
CA ASP A 150 -22.91 -3.88 -2.95
C ASP A 150 -22.34 -2.74 -3.83
N ILE A 151 -22.36 -1.51 -3.31
CA ILE A 151 -21.80 -0.34 -4.01
C ILE A 151 -20.29 -0.49 -4.19
N LEU A 152 -19.58 -0.86 -3.13
CA LEU A 152 -18.14 -1.11 -3.17
C LEU A 152 -17.79 -2.23 -4.17
N THR A 153 -18.58 -3.30 -4.16
CA THR A 153 -18.44 -4.42 -5.11
C THR A 153 -18.63 -3.92 -6.53
N LEU A 154 -19.68 -3.15 -6.81
CA LEU A 154 -19.97 -2.62 -8.15
C LEU A 154 -18.80 -1.79 -8.68
N THR A 155 -18.27 -0.91 -7.85
CA THR A 155 -17.12 -0.07 -8.17
C THR A 155 -15.87 -0.88 -8.51
N PHE A 156 -15.67 -2.03 -7.87
CA PHE A 156 -14.46 -2.82 -8.02
C PHE A 156 -14.51 -3.91 -9.08
N ILE A 157 -15.69 -4.26 -9.61
CA ILE A 157 -15.85 -5.26 -10.69
C ILE A 157 -14.87 -5.06 -11.86
N PRO A 158 -14.58 -3.83 -12.35
CA PRO A 158 -13.59 -3.63 -13.40
C PRO A 158 -12.22 -4.21 -13.09
N LEU A 159 -11.82 -4.20 -11.81
CA LEU A 159 -10.53 -4.68 -11.33
C LEU A 159 -10.51 -6.17 -10.96
N MET A 160 -11.67 -6.83 -10.91
CA MET A 160 -11.80 -8.24 -10.51
C MET A 160 -11.49 -9.21 -11.66
N GLY A 161 -11.32 -10.49 -11.32
CA GLY A 161 -11.16 -11.57 -12.30
C GLY A 161 -12.46 -11.76 -13.09
N SER A 162 -12.36 -11.84 -14.42
CA SER A 162 -13.52 -12.11 -15.28
C SER A 162 -13.08 -12.56 -16.67
N LYS A 163 -14.00 -13.19 -17.39
CA LYS A 163 -13.81 -13.65 -18.78
C LYS A 163 -13.80 -12.49 -19.79
N GLU A 164 -14.50 -11.41 -19.48
CA GLU A 164 -14.57 -10.21 -20.32
C GLU A 164 -13.41 -9.26 -20.05
N ASN A 165 -13.06 -8.42 -21.02
CA ASN A 165 -12.00 -7.43 -20.83
C ASN A 165 -12.42 -6.29 -19.86
N ARG A 166 -11.43 -5.63 -19.24
CA ARG A 166 -11.66 -4.55 -18.26
C ARG A 166 -12.59 -3.45 -18.79
N SER A 167 -12.36 -2.96 -20.00
CA SER A 167 -13.17 -1.87 -20.59
C SER A 167 -14.64 -2.22 -20.69
N LYS A 168 -14.98 -3.44 -21.15
CA LYS A 168 -16.37 -3.89 -21.23
C LYS A 168 -17.00 -4.03 -19.86
N ARG A 169 -16.27 -4.55 -18.87
CA ARG A 169 -16.75 -4.64 -17.48
C ARG A 169 -17.00 -3.28 -16.86
N THR A 170 -16.15 -2.30 -17.14
CA THR A 170 -16.37 -0.90 -16.73
C THR A 170 -17.67 -0.36 -17.31
N LEU A 171 -17.89 -0.54 -18.61
CA LEU A 171 -19.14 -0.11 -19.27
C LEU A 171 -20.37 -0.80 -18.67
N ASP A 172 -20.34 -2.13 -18.53
CA ASP A 172 -21.43 -2.90 -17.92
C ASP A 172 -21.73 -2.45 -16.48
N SER A 173 -20.69 -2.07 -15.73
CA SER A 173 -20.82 -1.58 -14.35
C SER A 173 -21.42 -0.17 -14.30
N ILE A 174 -21.05 0.71 -15.24
CA ILE A 174 -21.63 2.05 -15.39
C ILE A 174 -23.10 1.95 -15.76
N GLU A 175 -23.45 1.15 -16.77
CA GLU A 175 -24.84 0.93 -17.18
C GLU A 175 -25.71 0.36 -16.05
N LEU A 176 -25.11 -0.45 -15.18
CA LEU A 176 -25.79 -0.99 -14.02
C LEU A 176 -25.94 0.05 -12.91
N ALA A 177 -24.91 0.87 -12.66
CA ALA A 177 -24.96 1.96 -11.70
C ALA A 177 -26.00 3.04 -12.08
N ASP A 178 -26.19 3.30 -13.38
CA ASP A 178 -27.21 4.24 -13.88
C ASP A 178 -28.64 3.83 -13.52
N LYS A 179 -28.87 2.53 -13.30
CA LYS A 179 -30.18 1.98 -12.92
C LYS A 179 -30.44 2.04 -11.41
N ILE A 180 -29.45 2.44 -10.61
CA ILE A 180 -29.63 2.70 -9.18
C ILE A 180 -30.49 3.95 -9.02
N SER A 181 -31.39 3.96 -8.04
CA SER A 181 -32.17 5.15 -7.70
C SER A 181 -31.24 6.32 -7.36
N GLU A 182 -31.63 7.53 -7.77
CA GLU A 182 -30.87 8.76 -7.47
C GLU A 182 -30.57 8.87 -5.99
N SER A 183 -29.28 8.85 -5.66
CA SER A 183 -28.74 8.75 -4.31
C SER A 183 -27.27 9.17 -4.30
N ASN A 184 -26.75 9.50 -3.12
CA ASN A 184 -25.32 9.81 -2.98
C ASN A 184 -24.46 8.59 -3.35
N GLU A 185 -24.96 7.39 -3.07
CA GLU A 185 -24.34 6.11 -3.39
C GLU A 185 -24.18 5.91 -4.90
N LYS A 186 -25.19 6.29 -5.69
CA LYS A 186 -25.11 6.29 -7.16
C LYS A 186 -23.99 7.20 -7.65
N LEU A 187 -23.96 8.45 -7.15
CA LEU A 187 -22.97 9.44 -7.55
C LEU A 187 -21.53 8.98 -7.21
N GLN A 188 -21.34 8.44 -6.00
CA GLN A 188 -20.05 7.89 -5.57
C GLN A 188 -19.60 6.71 -6.45
N CYS A 189 -20.52 5.79 -6.75
CA CYS A 189 -20.24 4.63 -7.58
C CYS A 189 -19.80 5.04 -8.99
N LEU A 190 -20.58 5.91 -9.65
CA LEU A 190 -20.28 6.41 -10.99
C LEU A 190 -18.95 7.17 -11.03
N THR A 191 -18.68 8.03 -10.04
CA THR A 191 -17.42 8.79 -9.96
C THR A 191 -16.20 7.86 -9.97
N LEU A 192 -16.26 6.77 -9.19
CA LEU A 192 -15.17 5.81 -9.11
C LEU A 192 -15.06 4.96 -10.38
N LEU A 193 -16.20 4.58 -10.98
CA LEU A 193 -16.22 3.80 -12.23
C LEU A 193 -15.69 4.58 -13.42
N TYR A 194 -15.93 5.90 -13.51
CA TYR A 194 -15.35 6.74 -14.56
C TYR A 194 -13.84 6.95 -14.42
N ALA A 195 -13.27 6.67 -13.24
CA ALA A 195 -11.82 6.73 -13.01
C ALA A 195 -11.10 5.38 -13.24
N ALA A 196 -11.84 4.30 -13.53
CA ALA A 196 -11.36 2.92 -13.57
C ALA A 196 -10.97 2.39 -14.95
#